data_AF-Q473A3-F1
#
_entry.id   AF-Q473A3-F1
#
_cell.length_a   1.000
_cell.length_b   1.000
_cell.length_c   1.000
_cell.angle_alpha   90.00
_cell.angle_beta   90.00
_cell.angle_gamma   90.00
#
_symmetry.space_group_name_H-M   'P 1'
#
loop_
_entity.id
_entity.type
_entity.pdbx_description
1 polymer ?
#
loop_
_entity_poly.entity_id
_entity_poly.type
_entity_poly.pdbx_seq_one_letter_code
_entity_poly.pdbx_strand_id
1 'polypeptide(L)'
;MFEEAEPGARPDMTTLLILLNIVAFSGEVATDGALAQQFALWPPILGMPADGEVGFAPWQLLTYGFLHANLAHLAFNMLGLWMFGRSVEASLGPGRMLAVYLASLVSAGLIQLAVLGYIAPAHMPTIGASGAVFGLLNRRHRLACSRLSARSDRQ
;
A
#
# COMPACT_ATOMS: atom_id res chain seq x y z
N MET A 1 2.71 -3.80 33.39
CA MET A 1 3.94 -3.90 32.58
C MET A 1 3.65 -3.22 31.25
N PHE A 2 3.51 -1.89 31.31
CA PHE A 2 3.44 -1.06 30.11
C PHE A 2 4.86 -0.57 29.93
N GLU A 3 5.49 -0.99 28.84
CA GLU A 3 6.80 -0.47 28.44
C GLU A 3 6.60 1.03 28.19
N GLU A 4 7.08 1.88 29.11
CA GLU A 4 7.06 3.32 28.89
C GLU A 4 7.94 3.62 27.68
N ALA A 5 7.30 4.06 26.61
CA ALA A 5 7.99 4.46 25.40
C ALA A 5 8.85 5.69 25.71
N GLU A 6 10.18 5.53 25.63
CA GLU A 6 11.16 6.60 25.75
C GLU A 6 10.73 7.84 24.94
N PRO A 7 10.58 9.02 25.57
CA PRO A 7 10.15 10.24 24.91
C PRO A 7 11.29 10.76 24.00
N GLY A 8 11.32 10.26 22.76
CA GLY A 8 12.33 10.62 21.77
C GLY A 8 12.48 9.64 20.59
N ALA A 9 11.86 8.46 20.64
CA ALA A 9 11.88 7.53 19.53
C ALA A 9 11.07 8.09 18.35
N ARG A 10 11.71 8.33 17.20
CA ARG A 10 11.01 8.69 15.96
C ARG A 10 10.02 7.57 15.64
N PRO A 11 8.76 7.87 15.28
CA PRO A 11 7.80 6.84 14.92
C PRO A 11 8.37 5.98 13.78
N ASP A 12 8.21 4.66 13.90
CA ASP A 12 8.57 3.72 12.85
C ASP A 12 7.77 4.07 11.58
N MET A 13 8.43 4.00 10.43
CA MET A 13 7.82 4.32 9.14
C MET A 13 6.60 3.43 8.90
N THR A 14 6.63 2.18 9.40
CA THR A 14 5.47 1.29 9.39
C THR A 14 4.27 1.91 10.11
N THR A 15 4.44 2.44 11.33
CA THR A 15 3.36 3.11 12.07
C THR A 15 2.91 4.38 11.36
N LEU A 16 3.83 5.17 10.79
CA LEU A 16 3.46 6.35 10.03
C LEU A 16 2.55 5.99 8.84
N LEU A 17 2.90 4.95 8.08
CA LEU A 17 2.06 4.47 6.98
C LEU A 17 0.70 3.96 7.49
N ILE A 18 0.66 3.25 8.62
CA ILE A 18 -0.60 2.79 9.21
C ILE A 18 -1.50 3.98 9.58
N LEU A 19 -0.95 4.98 10.28
CA LEU A 19 -1.67 6.18 10.67
C LEU A 19 -2.19 6.95 9.45
N LEU A 20 -1.38 7.09 8.41
CA LEU A 20 -1.80 7.74 7.15
C LEU A 20 -2.98 7.02 6.51
N ASN A 21 -2.99 5.68 6.49
CA ASN A 21 -4.12 4.91 5.95
C ASN A 21 -5.38 5.05 6.82
N ILE A 22 -5.24 5.08 8.14
CA ILE A 22 -6.38 5.30 9.06
C ILE A 22 -6.97 6.71 8.88
N VAL A 23 -6.12 7.72 8.74
CA VAL A 23 -6.56 9.11 8.48
C VAL A 23 -7.26 9.20 7.12
N ALA A 24 -6.69 8.59 6.08
CA ALA A 24 -7.31 8.55 4.75
C ALA A 24 -8.70 7.89 4.80
N PHE A 25 -8.81 6.72 5.45
CA PHE A 25 -10.08 6.02 5.61
C PHE A 25 -11.10 6.82 6.43
N SER A 26 -10.66 7.52 7.46
CA SER A 26 -11.53 8.43 8.22
C SER A 26 -12.08 9.55 7.35
N GLY A 27 -11.26 10.08 6.42
CA GLY A 27 -11.70 11.03 5.41
C GLY A 27 -12.67 10.42 4.39
N GLU A 28 -12.47 9.16 3.98
CA GLU A 28 -13.43 8.44 3.11
C GLU A 28 -14.79 8.32 3.78
N VAL A 29 -14.83 7.94 5.06
CA VAL A 29 -16.07 7.84 5.84
C VAL A 29 -16.74 9.21 6.02
N ALA A 30 -15.96 10.26 6.32
CA ALA A 30 -16.49 11.61 6.53
C ALA A 30 -17.05 12.26 5.25
N THR A 31 -16.70 11.73 4.07
CA THR A 31 -17.10 12.26 2.77
C THR A 31 -18.07 11.35 2.01
N ASP A 32 -18.64 10.34 2.69
CA ASP A 32 -19.50 9.31 2.09
C ASP A 32 -18.91 8.68 0.82
N GLY A 33 -17.58 8.51 0.80
CA GLY A 33 -16.86 7.91 -0.33
C GLY A 33 -16.55 8.86 -1.50
N ALA A 34 -16.91 10.14 -1.44
CA ALA A 34 -16.54 11.11 -2.47
C ALA A 34 -15.01 11.23 -2.65
N LEU A 35 -14.26 11.12 -1.55
CA LEU A 35 -12.79 11.11 -1.58
C LEU A 35 -12.28 9.88 -2.35
N ALA A 36 -12.88 8.71 -2.14
CA ALA A 36 -12.51 7.51 -2.87
C ALA A 36 -12.76 7.66 -4.38
N GLN A 37 -13.85 8.30 -4.79
CA GLN A 37 -14.14 8.53 -6.21
C GLN A 37 -13.08 9.40 -6.90
N GLN A 38 -12.54 10.41 -6.22
CA GLN A 38 -11.56 11.33 -6.80
C GLN A 38 -10.13 10.77 -6.82
N PHE A 39 -9.77 10.01 -5.78
CA PHE A 39 -8.39 9.57 -5.55
C PHE A 39 -8.12 8.10 -5.90
N ALA A 40 -9.15 7.34 -6.26
CA ALA A 40 -8.98 5.97 -6.72
C ALA A 40 -8.32 5.89 -8.10
N LEU A 41 -7.77 4.71 -8.39
CA LEU A 41 -7.12 4.45 -9.66
C LEU A 41 -8.16 4.03 -10.70
N TRP A 42 -8.48 4.95 -11.60
CA TRP A 42 -9.41 4.74 -12.71
C TRP A 42 -8.67 4.31 -13.98
N PRO A 43 -9.20 3.34 -14.75
CA PRO A 43 -8.59 2.96 -16.01
C PRO A 43 -8.70 4.13 -17.03
N PRO A 44 -7.59 4.61 -17.61
CA PRO A 44 -7.57 5.78 -18.51
C PRO A 44 -8.43 5.61 -19.76
N ILE A 45 -8.60 4.37 -20.23
CA ILE A 45 -9.38 4.03 -21.44
C ILE A 45 -10.89 3.91 -21.16
N LEU A 46 -11.28 3.65 -19.90
CA LEU A 46 -12.67 3.38 -19.52
C LEU A 46 -13.33 4.52 -18.75
N GLY A 47 -12.54 5.43 -18.17
CA GLY A 47 -13.03 6.63 -17.47
C GLY A 47 -13.89 6.34 -16.24
N MET A 48 -14.28 7.42 -15.54
CA MET A 48 -15.40 7.41 -14.59
C MET A 48 -16.74 7.29 -15.36
N PRO A 49 -17.80 6.71 -14.79
CA PRO A 49 -19.12 6.68 -15.44
C PRO A 49 -19.68 8.09 -15.71
N ALA A 50 -19.94 8.35 -16.99
CA ALA A 50 -20.77 9.37 -17.69
C ALA A 50 -20.80 10.86 -17.26
N ASP A 51 -20.55 11.26 -16.01
CA ASP A 51 -20.97 12.60 -15.53
C ASP A 51 -19.85 13.50 -14.97
N GLY A 52 -18.57 13.09 -15.02
CA GLY A 52 -17.50 13.85 -14.35
C GLY A 52 -16.12 13.72 -14.99
N GLU A 53 -15.65 14.84 -15.55
CA GLU A 53 -14.38 15.08 -16.22
C GLU A 53 -13.13 14.90 -15.34
N VAL A 54 -12.95 13.75 -14.71
CA VAL A 54 -11.68 13.42 -14.07
C VAL A 54 -10.93 12.47 -14.99
N GLY A 55 -10.16 13.06 -15.92
CA GLY A 55 -9.19 12.32 -16.71
C GLY A 55 -8.19 11.59 -15.80
N PHE A 56 -7.54 10.56 -16.34
CA PHE A 56 -6.50 9.85 -15.61
C PHE A 56 -5.42 10.82 -15.13
N ALA A 57 -5.14 10.78 -13.83
CA ALA A 57 -4.19 11.68 -13.22
C ALA A 57 -2.99 10.91 -12.64
N PRO A 58 -1.74 11.33 -12.87
CA PRO A 58 -0.55 10.58 -12.45
C PRO A 58 -0.49 10.29 -10.94
N TRP A 59 -1.06 11.16 -10.10
CA TRP A 59 -1.10 10.97 -8.65
C TRP A 59 -1.99 9.80 -8.21
N GLN A 60 -2.95 9.36 -9.05
CA GLN A 60 -3.79 8.20 -8.78
C GLN A 60 -2.97 6.92 -8.59
N LEU A 61 -1.79 6.82 -9.19
CA LEU A 61 -0.86 5.70 -9.00
C LEU A 61 -0.28 5.59 -7.58
N LEU A 62 -0.43 6.63 -6.76
CA LEU A 62 -0.01 6.64 -5.36
C LEU A 62 -1.19 6.75 -4.41
N THR A 63 -2.16 7.60 -4.72
CA THR A 63 -3.27 7.88 -3.79
C THR A 63 -4.20 6.69 -3.61
N TYR A 64 -4.38 5.86 -4.63
CA TYR A 64 -5.24 4.66 -4.55
C TYR A 64 -4.79 3.67 -3.46
N GLY A 65 -3.50 3.67 -3.13
CA GLY A 65 -2.93 2.80 -2.10
C GLY A 65 -3.36 3.14 -0.69
N PHE A 66 -3.92 4.33 -0.46
CA PHE A 66 -4.38 4.77 0.85
C PHE A 66 -5.89 4.60 1.05
N LEU A 67 -6.63 4.34 -0.02
CA LEU A 67 -8.08 4.20 -0.02
C LEU A 67 -8.51 2.77 0.28
N HIS A 68 -9.60 2.60 1.02
CA HIS A 68 -10.10 1.28 1.43
C HIS A 68 -11.61 1.15 1.30
N ALA A 69 -12.04 0.08 0.63
CA ALA A 69 -13.46 -0.20 0.35
C ALA A 69 -14.33 -0.35 1.62
N ASN A 70 -13.74 -0.85 2.71
CA ASN A 70 -14.43 -1.10 3.97
C ASN A 70 -13.42 -1.31 5.10
N LEU A 71 -13.93 -1.33 6.33
CA LEU A 71 -13.12 -1.49 7.54
C LEU A 71 -12.34 -2.82 7.57
N ALA A 72 -12.92 -3.91 7.08
CA ALA A 72 -12.22 -5.21 7.05
C ALA A 72 -11.03 -5.16 6.08
N HIS A 73 -11.20 -4.55 4.91
CA HIS A 73 -10.13 -4.36 3.94
C HIS A 73 -8.98 -3.51 4.53
N LEU A 74 -9.31 -2.43 5.24
CA LEU A 74 -8.32 -1.65 5.99
C LEU A 74 -7.62 -2.52 7.04
N ALA A 75 -8.37 -3.23 7.88
CA ALA A 75 -7.82 -4.03 8.96
C ALA A 75 -6.80 -5.08 8.47
N PHE A 76 -7.11 -5.80 7.38
CA PHE A 76 -6.19 -6.79 6.82
C PHE A 76 -4.93 -6.16 6.21
N ASN A 77 -5.06 -5.02 5.52
CA ASN A 77 -3.89 -4.31 5.00
C ASN A 77 -3.00 -3.79 6.14
N MET A 78 -3.59 -3.24 7.21
CA MET A 78 -2.84 -2.74 8.36
C MET A 78 -2.17 -3.87 9.13
N LEU A 79 -2.83 -5.02 9.27
CA LEU A 79 -2.23 -6.23 9.83
C LEU A 79 -1.02 -6.68 9.01
N GLY A 80 -1.17 -6.78 7.68
CA GLY A 80 -0.07 -7.16 6.79
C GLY A 80 1.09 -6.15 6.82
N LEU A 81 0.77 -4.86 6.81
CA LEU A 81 1.75 -3.78 6.91
C LEU A 81 2.49 -3.84 8.26
N TRP A 82 1.80 -4.06 9.37
CA TRP A 82 2.42 -4.22 10.68
C TRP A 82 3.33 -5.46 10.75
N MET A 83 2.86 -6.62 10.27
CA MET A 83 3.62 -7.88 10.31
C MET A 83 4.86 -7.88 9.39
N PHE A 84 4.71 -7.39 8.16
CA PHE A 84 5.77 -7.45 7.16
C PHE A 84 6.60 -6.17 7.13
N GLY A 85 5.97 -5.01 7.26
CA GLY A 85 6.63 -3.70 7.29
C GLY A 85 7.65 -3.60 8.40
N ARG A 86 7.30 -3.92 9.66
CA ARG A 86 8.24 -3.87 10.78
C ARG A 86 9.45 -4.78 10.59
N SER A 87 9.23 -5.99 10.06
CA SER A 87 10.32 -6.94 9.81
C SER A 87 11.28 -6.47 8.71
N VAL A 88 10.74 -5.87 7.64
CA VAL A 88 11.54 -5.31 6.53
C VAL A 88 12.25 -4.04 6.98
N GLU A 89 11.57 -3.16 7.71
CA GLU A 89 12.12 -1.93 8.28
C GLU A 89 13.27 -2.22 9.24
N ALA A 90 13.12 -3.19 10.15
CA ALA A 90 14.19 -3.62 11.04
C ALA A 90 15.42 -4.17 10.29
N SER A 91 15.24 -4.70 9.08
CA SER A 91 16.33 -5.29 8.30
C SER A 91 16.99 -4.32 7.30
N LEU A 92 16.25 -3.34 6.78
CA LEU A 92 16.71 -2.45 5.70
C LEU A 92 16.79 -0.97 6.10
N GLY A 93 16.15 -0.61 7.21
CA GLY A 93 15.88 0.75 7.62
C GLY A 93 14.60 1.33 6.99
N PRO A 94 14.10 2.46 7.53
CA PRO A 94 12.82 3.07 7.14
C PRO A 94 12.78 3.52 5.68
N GLY A 95 13.83 4.19 5.18
CA GLY A 95 13.84 4.74 3.82
C GLY A 95 13.81 3.68 2.74
N ARG A 96 14.54 2.57 2.93
CA ARG A 96 14.53 1.44 1.98
C ARG A 96 13.23 0.65 2.04
N MET A 97 12.63 0.51 3.23
CA MET A 97 11.30 -0.09 3.36
C MET A 97 10.26 0.73 2.62
N LEU A 98 10.28 2.06 2.77
CA LEU A 98 9.40 2.96 2.04
C LEU A 98 9.58 2.86 0.52
N ALA A 99 10.82 2.81 0.03
CA ALA A 99 11.09 2.63 -1.39
C ALA A 99 10.51 1.31 -1.94
N VAL A 100 10.63 0.20 -1.18
CA VAL A 100 10.01 -1.08 -1.55
C VAL A 100 8.49 -0.98 -1.55
N TYR A 101 7.91 -0.33 -0.55
CA TYR A 101 6.46 -0.12 -0.45
C TYR A 101 5.94 0.66 -1.66
N LEU A 102 6.53 1.81 -1.97
CA LEU A 102 6.10 2.68 -3.08
C LEU A 102 6.35 2.03 -4.45
N ALA A 103 7.49 1.39 -4.66
CA ALA A 103 7.77 0.69 -5.92
C ALA A 103 6.78 -0.45 -6.16
N SER A 104 6.43 -1.18 -5.11
CA SER A 104 5.44 -2.26 -5.17
C SER A 104 4.03 -1.73 -5.42
N LEU A 105 3.68 -0.58 -4.80
CA LEU A 105 2.41 0.10 -5.04
C LEU A 105 2.28 0.52 -6.51
N VAL A 106 3.26 1.27 -7.03
CA VAL A 106 3.24 1.74 -8.42
C VAL A 106 3.22 0.56 -9.40
N SER A 107 4.02 -0.47 -9.15
CA SER A 107 4.07 -1.65 -10.02
C SER A 107 2.73 -2.40 -10.05
N ALA A 108 2.09 -2.57 -8.89
CA ALA A 108 0.76 -3.18 -8.79
C ALA A 108 -0.29 -2.33 -9.52
N GLY A 109 -0.27 -1.00 -9.33
CA GLY A 109 -1.18 -0.08 -10.02
C GLY A 109 -1.03 -0.14 -11.55
N LEU A 110 0.20 -0.13 -12.07
CA LEU A 110 0.46 -0.22 -13.51
C LEU A 110 -0.02 -1.55 -14.11
N ILE A 111 0.24 -2.67 -13.43
CA ILE A 111 -0.25 -3.99 -13.85
C ILE A 111 -1.79 -4.00 -13.85
N GLN A 112 -2.41 -3.46 -12.80
CA GLN A 112 -3.86 -3.38 -12.70
C GLN A 112 -4.48 -2.55 -13.82
N LEU A 113 -3.88 -1.39 -14.16
CA LEU A 113 -4.31 -0.57 -15.29
C LEU A 113 -4.19 -1.33 -16.62
N ALA A 114 -3.12 -2.09 -16.82
CA ALA A 114 -2.95 -2.90 -18.03
C ALA A 114 -4.02 -4.00 -18.13
N VAL A 115 -4.32 -4.68 -17.01
CA VAL A 115 -5.34 -5.73 -16.96
C VAL A 115 -6.74 -5.15 -17.20
N LEU A 116 -7.12 -4.11 -16.46
CA LEU A 116 -8.44 -3.48 -16.58
C LEU A 116 -8.61 -2.68 -17.88
N GLY A 117 -7.53 -2.22 -18.50
CA GLY A 117 -7.58 -1.48 -19.75
C GLY A 117 -7.65 -2.38 -20.99
N TYR A 118 -6.98 -3.53 -20.98
CA TYR A 118 -6.75 -4.31 -22.19
C TYR A 118 -7.20 -5.77 -22.12
N ILE A 119 -7.13 -6.41 -20.95
CA ILE A 119 -7.37 -7.86 -20.82
C ILE A 119 -8.81 -8.14 -20.39
N ALA A 120 -9.28 -7.44 -19.36
CA ALA A 120 -10.62 -7.60 -18.80
C ALA A 120 -11.22 -6.21 -18.49
N PRO A 121 -11.77 -5.53 -19.51
CA PRO A 121 -12.34 -4.21 -19.36
C PRO A 121 -13.42 -4.17 -18.27
N ALA A 122 -13.19 -3.38 -17.22
CA ALA A 122 -14.16 -3.13 -16.17
C ALA A 122 -14.12 -1.67 -15.71
N HIS A 123 -15.28 -1.04 -15.61
CA HIS A 123 -15.45 0.34 -15.12
C HIS A 123 -15.42 0.42 -13.59
N MET A 124 -14.50 -0.32 -12.96
CA MET A 124 -14.38 -0.39 -11.50
C MET A 124 -13.07 0.25 -11.06
N PRO A 125 -13.10 1.21 -10.12
CA PRO A 125 -11.88 1.81 -9.58
C PRO A 125 -11.09 0.79 -8.76
N THR A 126 -9.77 0.88 -8.81
CA THR A 126 -8.89 0.10 -7.92
C THR A 126 -8.53 0.92 -6.68
N ILE A 127 -8.68 0.30 -5.51
CA ILE A 127 -8.30 0.87 -4.21
C ILE A 127 -7.65 -0.19 -3.33
N GLY A 128 -6.70 0.23 -2.49
CA GLY A 128 -6.10 -0.60 -1.44
C GLY A 128 -4.59 -0.70 -1.47
N ALA A 129 -3.99 -0.81 -0.29
CA ALA A 129 -2.55 -0.94 -0.07
C ALA A 129 -1.98 -2.35 -0.37
N SER A 130 -2.83 -3.31 -0.72
CA SER A 130 -2.50 -4.75 -0.75
C SER A 130 -1.31 -5.08 -1.67
N GLY A 131 -1.22 -4.44 -2.84
CA GLY A 131 -0.08 -4.59 -3.75
C GLY A 131 1.27 -4.22 -3.10
N ALA A 132 1.28 -3.16 -2.29
CA ALA A 132 2.46 -2.76 -1.54
C ALA A 132 2.79 -3.73 -0.39
N VAL A 133 1.77 -4.20 0.32
CA VAL A 133 1.90 -5.19 1.41
C VAL A 133 2.48 -6.51 0.88
N PHE A 134 2.01 -7.01 -0.26
CA PHE A 134 2.58 -8.21 -0.90
C PHE A 134 4.02 -8.00 -1.36
N GLY A 135 4.36 -6.78 -1.82
CA GLY A 135 5.74 -6.40 -2.10
C GLY A 135 6.66 -6.51 -0.87
N LEU A 136 6.19 -6.04 0.29
CA LEU A 136 6.92 -6.16 1.56
C LEU A 136 7.07 -7.63 1.99
N LEU A 137 6.02 -8.44 1.84
CA LEU A 137 6.09 -9.89 2.10
C LEU A 137 7.16 -10.58 1.24
N ASN A 138 7.17 -10.31 -0.06
CA ASN A 138 8.17 -10.86 -0.97
C ASN A 138 9.59 -10.39 -0.59
N ARG A 139 9.74 -9.12 -0.20
CA ARG A 139 11.04 -8.62 0.26
C ARG A 139 11.51 -9.31 1.53
N ARG A 140 10.63 -9.52 2.50
CA ARG A 140 10.90 -10.28 3.73
C ARG A 140 11.34 -11.70 3.40
N HIS A 141 10.64 -12.39 2.50
CA HIS A 141 11.00 -13.74 2.08
C HIS A 141 12.42 -13.80 1.51
N ARG A 142 12.79 -12.87 0.62
CA ARG A 142 14.15 -12.79 0.06
C ARG A 142 15.23 -12.57 1.12
N LEU A 143 14.95 -11.75 2.15
CA LEU A 143 15.88 -11.52 3.26
C LEU A 143 16.06 -12.77 4.13
N ALA A 144 15.01 -13.59 4.29
CA ALA A 144 15.11 -14.86 5.00
C ALA A 144 16.00 -15.85 4.22
N CYS A 145 15.76 -16.02 2.92
CA CYS A 145 16.58 -16.90 2.08
C CYS A 145 18.05 -16.50 2.04
N SER A 146 18.37 -15.20 1.94
CA SER A 146 19.77 -14.76 1.90
C SER A 146 20.53 -15.07 3.19
N ARG A 147 19.85 -15.02 4.34
CA ARG A 147 20.46 -15.37 5.64
C ARG A 147 20.72 -16.88 5.77
N LEU A 148 19.85 -17.71 5.20
CA LEU A 148 20.03 -19.16 5.20
C LEU A 148 21.20 -19.59 4.31
N SER A 149 21.31 -19.02 3.10
CA SER A 149 22.44 -19.27 2.20
C SER A 149 23.78 -18.92 2.87
N ALA A 150 23.87 -17.73 3.47
CA ALA A 150 25.08 -17.29 4.16
C ALA A 150 25.41 -18.06 5.45
N ARG A 151 24.50 -18.91 5.95
CA ARG A 151 24.73 -19.82 7.08
C ARG A 151 25.23 -21.18 6.60
N SER A 152 24.74 -21.65 5.45
CA SER A 152 25.22 -22.88 4.81
C SER A 152 26.68 -22.77 4.38
N ASP A 153 27.10 -21.63 3.82
CA ASP A 153 28.48 -21.43 3.34
C ASP A 153 29.52 -21.31 4.47
N ARG A 154 29.08 -21.27 5.73
CA ARG A 154 29.94 -21.16 6.92
C ARG A 154 30.13 -22.49 7.67
N GLN A 155 29.53 -23.57 7.19
CA GLN A 155 29.69 -24.93 7.72
C GLN A 155 30.52 -25.77 6.75
#